data_AF-A0A814NQX0-F1
#
_entry.id   AF-A0A814NQX0-F1
#
_cell.length_a   1.000
_cell.length_b   1.000
_cell.length_c   1.000
_cell.angle_alpha   90.00
_cell.angle_beta   90.00
_cell.angle_gamma   90.00
#
_symmetry.space_group_name_H-M   'P 1'
#
loop_
_entity.id
_entity.type
_entity.pdbx_description
1 polymer ?
#
loop_
_entity_poly.entity_id
_entity_poly.type
_entity_poly.pdbx_seq_one_letter_code
_entity_poly.pdbx_strand_id
1 'polypeptide(L)'
;MTLFVYLDIDLGEATRRCLYNLSEEENKIFFNDIRNLYTSIAHELLRTLPLKNNLLRHLQCLHPTMRHCKTSHKSIMNIARSFPQLIQSNDIDRIGAEWYIYQNENIPNEWFEKSHEYHSIDYYWKHIFTLKTNTGIDKFLALPKLIKCVLALSHGNADVERGFSENAFLLTNERSLLSHASINGLRATRDGVKFFGNGKQQEKLLTKKRILTEQQLTNDLYKNLIHIQKMIDEGTERLRKAILSKDFQDIGIAQLLIQDENKKLAIINKQISINNEQSNQSRKKQKK
;
A
#
# COMPACT_ATOMS: atom_id res chain seq x y z
N MET A 1 -26.18 58.75 5.76
CA MET A 1 -25.15 58.06 6.57
C MET A 1 -25.85 56.95 7.34
N THR A 2 -26.15 55.85 6.67
CA THR A 2 -26.77 54.65 7.26
C THR A 2 -25.92 53.49 6.78
N LEU A 3 -24.78 53.32 7.45
CA LEU A 3 -23.95 52.13 7.31
C LEU A 3 -24.79 50.94 7.76
N PHE A 4 -25.29 50.17 6.80
CA PHE A 4 -25.65 48.80 7.06
C PHE A 4 -24.39 48.10 7.58
N VAL A 5 -24.44 47.66 8.84
CA VAL A 5 -23.50 46.74 9.46
C VAL A 5 -23.68 45.38 8.77
N TYR A 6 -23.23 45.26 7.52
CA TYR A 6 -22.89 43.97 6.95
C TYR A 6 -21.64 43.52 7.70
N LEU A 7 -21.69 42.33 8.29
CA LEU A 7 -20.55 41.67 8.93
C LEU A 7 -19.27 41.92 8.12
N ASP A 8 -18.15 42.17 8.81
CA ASP A 8 -16.77 42.24 8.29
C ASP A 8 -16.41 40.99 7.45
N ILE A 9 -16.96 40.90 6.25
CA ILE A 9 -16.54 39.94 5.24
C ILE A 9 -15.42 40.65 4.50
N ASP A 10 -14.19 40.22 4.76
CA ASP A 10 -13.03 40.76 4.05
C ASP A 10 -13.13 40.38 2.57
N LEU A 11 -13.31 41.40 1.73
CA LEU A 11 -13.44 41.27 0.29
C LEU A 11 -12.13 41.77 -0.33
N GLY A 12 -11.59 40.97 -1.24
CA GLY A 12 -10.42 41.36 -2.02
C GLY A 12 -10.64 42.69 -2.75
N GLU A 13 -9.57 43.48 -2.87
CA GLU A 13 -9.59 44.85 -3.41
C GLU A 13 -10.24 44.94 -4.82
N ALA A 14 -10.02 43.93 -5.67
CA ALA A 14 -10.65 43.86 -6.99
C ALA A 14 -12.18 43.72 -6.91
N THR A 15 -12.69 42.89 -5.99
CA THR A 15 -14.13 42.69 -5.76
C THR A 15 -14.77 43.94 -5.18
N ARG A 16 -14.07 44.63 -4.26
CA ARG A 16 -14.53 45.88 -3.67
C ARG A 16 -14.71 47.00 -4.71
N ARG A 17 -13.81 47.09 -5.69
CA ARG A 17 -13.93 48.04 -6.81
C ARG A 17 -15.14 47.77 -7.71
N CYS A 18 -15.45 46.51 -7.98
CA CYS A 18 -16.63 46.15 -8.76
C CYS A 18 -17.93 46.47 -8.03
N LEU A 19 -17.97 46.37 -6.70
CA LEU A 19 -19.14 46.68 -5.88
C LEU A 19 -19.50 48.18 -5.85
N TYR A 20 -18.51 49.07 -5.97
CA TYR A 20 -18.76 50.51 -6.10
C TYR A 20 -19.48 50.90 -7.40
N ASN A 21 -19.36 50.06 -8.45
CA ASN A 21 -20.00 50.30 -9.74
C ASN A 21 -21.42 49.74 -9.82
N LEU A 22 -21.87 49.00 -8.80
CA LEU A 22 -23.18 48.35 -8.76
C LEU A 22 -24.20 49.22 -8.00
N SER A 23 -25.48 49.05 -8.34
CA SER A 23 -26.57 49.71 -7.62
C SER A 23 -26.69 49.20 -6.17
N GLU A 24 -27.38 49.95 -5.31
CA GLU A 24 -27.56 49.56 -3.91
C GLU A 24 -28.36 48.24 -3.77
N GLU A 25 -29.27 47.95 -4.70
CA GLU A 25 -30.04 46.70 -4.73
C GLU A 25 -29.19 45.50 -5.14
N GLU A 26 -28.36 45.64 -6.17
CA GLU A 26 -27.43 44.58 -6.62
C GLU A 26 -26.38 44.27 -5.55
N ASN A 27 -25.89 45.30 -4.84
CA ASN A 27 -25.00 45.13 -3.70
C ASN A 27 -25.67 44.32 -2.58
N LYS A 28 -26.95 44.60 -2.26
CA LYS A 28 -27.71 43.82 -1.25
C LYS A 28 -27.87 42.35 -1.67
N ILE A 29 -28.16 42.09 -2.95
CA ILE A 29 -28.27 40.73 -3.49
C ILE A 29 -26.94 40.00 -3.37
N PHE A 30 -25.83 40.63 -3.78
CA PHE A 30 -24.50 40.04 -3.69
C PHE A 30 -24.11 39.64 -2.25
N PHE A 31 -24.32 40.53 -1.27
CA PHE A 31 -24.03 40.20 0.13
C PHE A 31 -24.96 39.12 0.69
N ASN A 32 -26.21 39.06 0.24
CA ASN A 32 -27.13 38.00 0.59
C ASN A 32 -26.68 36.64 0.00
N ASP A 33 -26.20 36.64 -1.24
CA ASP A 33 -25.68 35.44 -1.90
C ASP A 33 -24.41 34.92 -1.24
N ILE A 34 -23.49 35.82 -0.86
CA ILE A 34 -22.30 35.46 -0.06
C ILE A 34 -22.72 34.85 1.28
N ARG A 35 -23.69 35.46 1.97
CA ARG A 35 -24.20 34.91 3.24
C ARG A 35 -24.80 33.52 3.02
N ASN A 36 -25.57 33.32 1.97
CA ASN A 36 -26.16 32.04 1.62
C ASN A 36 -25.08 31.00 1.27
N LEU A 37 -24.00 31.41 0.59
CA LEU A 37 -22.86 30.56 0.30
C LEU A 37 -22.17 30.11 1.58
N TYR A 38 -21.79 31.04 2.47
CA TYR A 38 -21.18 30.69 3.77
C TYR A 38 -22.11 29.82 4.61
N THR A 39 -23.41 30.10 4.60
CA THR A 39 -24.41 29.28 5.30
C THR A 39 -24.46 27.88 4.72
N SER A 40 -24.42 27.72 3.40
CA SER A 40 -24.44 26.43 2.72
C SER A 40 -23.16 25.63 3.00
N ILE A 41 -21.99 26.28 2.96
CA ILE A 41 -20.70 25.69 3.32
C ILE A 41 -20.74 25.25 4.80
N ALA A 42 -21.24 26.09 5.71
CA ALA A 42 -21.35 25.75 7.12
C ALA A 42 -22.28 24.54 7.34
N HIS A 43 -23.42 24.46 6.66
CA HIS A 43 -24.31 23.30 6.74
C HIS A 43 -23.61 22.02 6.23
N GLU A 44 -22.88 22.13 5.13
CA GLU A 44 -22.13 21.00 4.56
C GLU A 44 -20.98 20.56 5.48
N LEU A 45 -20.25 21.49 6.07
CA LEU A 45 -19.22 21.21 7.08
C LEU A 45 -19.84 20.56 8.33
N LEU A 46 -20.97 21.05 8.82
CA LEU A 46 -21.68 20.44 9.95
C LEU A 46 -22.17 19.01 9.63
N ARG A 47 -22.54 18.76 8.37
CA ARG A 47 -23.00 17.46 7.87
C ARG A 47 -21.84 16.47 7.72
N THR A 48 -20.70 16.93 7.21
CA THR A 48 -19.55 16.09 6.84
C THR A 48 -18.54 15.92 7.97
N LEU A 49 -18.35 16.94 8.81
CA LEU A 49 -17.41 16.88 9.92
C LEU A 49 -18.01 16.03 11.06
N PRO A 50 -17.24 15.09 11.61
CA PRO A 50 -17.67 14.24 12.72
C PRO A 50 -17.64 14.99 14.06
N LEU A 51 -18.22 16.20 14.13
CA LEU A 51 -18.21 17.06 15.33
C LEU A 51 -18.91 16.43 16.54
N LYS A 52 -19.85 15.51 16.28
CA LYS A 52 -20.56 14.73 17.30
C LYS A 52 -19.82 13.45 17.71
N ASN A 53 -18.70 13.13 17.07
CA ASN A 53 -17.97 11.91 17.38
C ASN A 53 -17.21 12.07 18.70
N ASN A 54 -17.78 11.51 19.75
CA ASN A 54 -17.23 11.55 21.10
C ASN A 54 -15.82 10.95 21.17
N LEU A 55 -15.51 9.94 20.35
CA LEU A 55 -14.18 9.34 20.31
C LEU A 55 -13.13 10.37 19.91
N LEU A 56 -13.33 11.06 18.78
CA LEU A 56 -12.40 12.07 18.27
C LEU A 56 -12.18 13.21 19.25
N ARG A 57 -13.23 13.60 20.00
CA ARG A 57 -13.10 14.57 21.07
C ARG A 57 -12.20 14.08 22.20
N HIS A 58 -12.34 12.82 22.59
CA HIS A 58 -11.50 12.23 23.62
C HIS A 58 -10.04 12.04 23.17
N LEU A 59 -9.79 11.81 21.87
CA LEU A 59 -8.43 11.66 21.32
C LEU A 59 -7.52 12.86 21.54
N GLN A 60 -8.08 14.05 21.75
CA GLN A 60 -7.31 15.26 22.06
C GLN A 60 -6.43 15.10 23.31
N CYS A 61 -6.77 14.19 24.24
CA CYS A 61 -5.98 13.95 25.45
C CYS A 61 -4.59 13.36 25.17
N LEU A 62 -4.36 12.83 23.96
CA LEU A 62 -3.06 12.29 23.55
C LEU A 62 -2.03 13.39 23.24
N HIS A 63 -2.48 14.62 23.04
CA HIS A 63 -1.58 15.74 22.80
C HIS A 63 -0.79 16.07 24.08
N PRO A 64 0.53 16.30 24.03
CA PRO A 64 1.37 16.52 25.22
C PRO A 64 0.88 17.69 26.09
N THR A 65 0.38 18.76 25.47
CA THR A 65 -0.17 19.92 26.20
C THR A 65 -1.44 19.60 27.00
N MET A 66 -2.18 18.55 26.62
CA MET A 66 -3.42 18.13 27.28
C MET A 66 -3.18 17.16 28.44
N ARG A 67 -1.92 16.82 28.72
CA ARG A 67 -1.52 15.88 29.78
C ARG A 67 -2.08 16.27 31.15
N HIS A 68 -1.94 17.52 31.55
CA HIS A 68 -2.40 18.02 32.87
C HIS A 68 -3.86 18.47 32.86
N CYS A 69 -4.60 18.26 31.77
CA CYS A 69 -6.00 18.64 31.71
C CYS A 69 -6.84 17.73 32.62
N LYS A 70 -7.76 18.31 33.40
CA LYS A 70 -8.64 17.56 34.33
C LYS A 70 -9.51 16.52 33.62
N THR A 71 -9.82 16.74 32.34
CA THR A 71 -10.65 15.83 31.52
C THR A 71 -9.84 14.72 30.84
N SER A 72 -8.50 14.77 30.91
CA SER A 72 -7.59 13.86 30.22
C SER A 72 -7.78 12.41 30.67
N HIS A 73 -7.83 12.18 32.00
CA HIS A 73 -8.04 10.85 32.57
C HIS A 73 -9.40 10.25 32.18
N LYS A 74 -10.48 11.04 32.24
CA LYS A 74 -11.81 10.57 31.80
C LYS A 74 -11.83 10.25 30.30
N SER A 75 -11.08 11.01 29.51
CA SER A 75 -10.99 10.82 28.06
C SER A 75 -10.27 9.52 27.70
N ILE A 76 -9.13 9.21 28.32
CA ILE A 76 -8.43 7.94 28.05
C ILE A 76 -9.26 6.73 28.47
N MET A 77 -10.01 6.81 29.57
CA MET A 77 -10.90 5.74 30.02
C MET A 77 -12.06 5.52 29.04
N ASN A 78 -12.63 6.60 28.49
CA ASN A 78 -13.66 6.51 27.47
C ASN A 78 -13.12 5.97 26.13
N ILE A 79 -11.89 6.32 25.75
CA ILE A 79 -11.20 5.71 24.62
C ILE A 79 -11.04 4.20 24.85
N ALA A 80 -10.51 3.78 26.01
CA ALA A 80 -10.34 2.36 26.32
C ALA A 80 -11.65 1.57 26.20
N ARG A 81 -12.76 2.12 26.72
CA ARG A 81 -14.10 1.52 26.60
C ARG A 81 -14.64 1.45 25.16
N SER A 82 -14.16 2.32 24.27
CA SER A 82 -14.55 2.32 22.86
C SER A 82 -13.90 1.20 22.05
N PHE A 83 -12.87 0.53 22.60
CA PHE A 83 -12.14 -0.57 21.95
C PHE A 83 -12.23 -1.91 22.73
N PRO A 84 -13.45 -2.45 22.95
CA PRO A 84 -13.64 -3.68 23.76
C PRO A 84 -13.01 -4.93 23.13
N GLN A 85 -12.73 -4.91 21.83
CA GLN A 85 -12.09 -6.02 21.11
C GLN A 85 -10.58 -6.14 21.41
N LEU A 86 -9.95 -5.04 21.85
CA LEU A 86 -8.51 -4.95 22.06
C LEU A 86 -8.13 -4.85 23.54
N ILE A 87 -9.03 -4.31 24.38
CA ILE A 87 -8.80 -4.04 25.80
C ILE A 87 -9.86 -4.77 26.61
N GLN A 88 -9.41 -5.68 27.47
CA GLN A 88 -10.30 -6.37 28.40
C GLN A 88 -10.68 -5.44 29.55
N SER A 89 -11.83 -5.70 30.20
CA SER A 89 -12.30 -4.87 31.32
C SER A 89 -11.26 -4.70 32.43
N ASN A 90 -10.46 -5.74 32.72
CA ASN A 90 -9.38 -5.68 33.72
C ASN A 90 -8.22 -4.76 33.31
N ASP A 91 -7.99 -4.54 32.02
CA ASP A 91 -6.95 -3.64 31.52
C ASP A 91 -7.38 -2.18 31.58
N ILE A 92 -8.69 -1.89 31.66
CA ILE A 92 -9.22 -0.51 31.71
C ILE A 92 -8.77 0.18 33.00
N ASP A 93 -8.93 -0.49 34.15
CA ASP A 93 -8.50 0.07 35.44
C ASP A 93 -6.98 0.25 35.51
N ARG A 94 -6.25 -0.71 34.91
CA ARG A 94 -4.79 -0.63 34.77
C ARG A 94 -4.35 0.56 33.92
N ILE A 95 -5.02 0.81 32.79
CA ILE A 95 -4.76 1.98 31.93
C ILE A 95 -5.03 3.28 32.70
N GLY A 96 -6.09 3.32 33.50
CA GLY A 96 -6.38 4.46 34.37
C GLY A 96 -5.24 4.75 35.35
N ALA A 97 -4.73 3.73 36.04
CA ALA A 97 -3.60 3.86 36.95
C ALA A 97 -2.30 4.27 36.22
N GLU A 98 -1.99 3.62 35.10
CA GLU A 98 -0.85 3.95 34.24
C GLU A 98 -0.93 5.40 33.73
N TRP A 99 -2.12 5.91 33.43
CA TRP A 99 -2.31 7.31 33.03
C TRP A 99 -2.00 8.29 34.15
N TYR A 100 -2.36 7.98 35.40
CA TYR A 100 -1.99 8.84 36.54
C TYR A 100 -0.48 8.87 36.77
N ILE A 101 0.20 7.73 36.61
CA ILE A 101 1.67 7.68 36.64
C ILE A 101 2.21 8.56 35.52
N TYR A 102 1.69 8.39 34.30
CA TYR A 102 2.05 9.22 33.15
C TYR A 102 1.79 10.71 33.39
N GLN A 103 0.78 11.14 34.15
CA GLN A 103 0.57 12.57 34.43
C GLN A 103 1.60 13.16 35.40
N ASN A 104 2.16 12.34 36.29
CA ASN A 104 3.07 12.76 37.34
C ASN A 104 4.56 12.58 37.00
N GLU A 105 4.89 11.92 35.87
CA GLU A 105 6.27 11.81 35.40
C GLU A 105 6.90 13.17 35.07
N ASN A 106 8.22 13.28 35.18
CA ASN A 106 8.92 14.45 34.66
C ASN A 106 9.34 14.17 33.20
N ILE A 107 8.62 14.76 32.24
CA ILE A 107 8.87 14.54 30.81
C ILE A 107 9.55 15.80 30.25
N PRO A 108 10.75 15.68 29.65
CA PRO A 108 11.43 16.81 29.02
C PRO A 108 10.60 17.41 27.89
N ASN A 109 10.48 18.74 27.85
CA ASN A 109 9.81 19.46 26.77
C ASN A 109 10.47 19.23 25.39
N GLU A 110 11.76 18.89 25.39
CA GLU A 110 12.54 18.54 24.19
C GLU A 110 11.98 17.35 23.40
N TRP A 111 11.20 16.47 24.05
CA TRP A 111 10.58 15.33 23.39
C TRP A 111 9.40 15.72 22.49
N PHE A 112 8.89 16.94 22.67
CA PHE A 112 7.79 17.51 21.92
C PHE A 112 8.23 18.69 21.06
N GLU A 113 9.09 19.56 21.58
CA GLU A 113 9.54 20.78 20.92
C GLU A 113 11.07 20.82 20.85
N LYS A 114 11.62 20.83 19.64
CA LYS A 114 13.06 21.00 19.42
C LYS A 114 13.28 22.20 18.51
N SER A 115 13.90 23.27 19.04
CA SER A 115 14.36 24.42 18.25
C SER A 115 13.25 25.05 17.38
N HIS A 116 12.04 25.25 17.93
CA HIS A 116 10.84 25.77 17.24
C HIS A 116 10.20 24.84 16.21
N GLU A 117 10.63 23.58 16.12
CA GLU A 117 9.94 22.53 15.37
C GLU A 117 9.27 21.53 16.32
N TYR A 118 8.02 21.17 16.01
CA TYR A 118 7.27 20.16 16.74
C TYR A 118 7.58 18.78 16.19
N HIS A 119 7.94 17.84 17.08
CA HIS A 119 8.09 16.44 16.71
C HIS A 119 6.72 15.78 16.46
N SER A 120 6.69 14.72 15.63
CA SER A 120 5.46 13.95 15.43
C SER A 120 4.98 13.36 16.76
N ILE A 121 3.67 13.23 16.91
CA ILE A 121 3.06 12.65 18.12
C ILE A 121 3.56 11.22 18.37
N ASP A 122 3.87 10.46 17.32
CA ASP A 122 4.44 9.11 17.43
C ASP A 122 5.84 9.11 18.04
N TYR A 123 6.65 10.11 17.68
CA TYR A 123 8.00 10.26 18.23
C TYR A 123 7.95 10.51 19.74
N TYR A 124 7.04 11.38 20.19
CA TYR A 124 6.81 11.67 21.60
C TYR A 124 6.38 10.40 22.37
N TRP A 125 5.34 9.71 21.89
CA TRP A 125 4.83 8.50 22.57
C TRP A 125 5.82 7.35 22.56
N LYS A 126 6.66 7.24 21.51
CA LYS A 126 7.75 6.25 21.46
C LYS A 126 8.71 6.41 22.64
N HIS A 127 9.12 7.63 22.98
CA HIS A 127 10.00 7.89 24.12
C HIS A 127 9.34 7.55 25.45
N ILE A 128 8.05 7.85 25.60
CA ILE A 128 7.28 7.49 26.81
C ILE A 128 7.24 5.97 26.99
N PHE A 129 7.04 5.21 25.91
CA PHE A 129 7.00 3.75 26.00
C PHE A 129 8.36 3.12 26.33
N THR A 130 9.45 3.85 26.10
CA THR A 130 10.80 3.38 26.48
C THR A 130 11.16 3.68 27.93
N LEU A 131 10.31 4.40 28.68
CA LEU A 131 10.53 4.67 30.10
C LEU A 131 10.48 3.37 30.91
N LYS A 132 11.54 3.14 31.67
CA LYS A 132 11.68 1.99 32.56
C LYS A 132 11.62 2.45 34.01
N THR A 133 11.09 1.57 34.86
CA THR A 133 11.16 1.71 36.32
C THR A 133 12.59 1.45 36.78
N ASN A 134 12.95 1.85 38.01
CA ASN A 134 14.26 1.60 38.63
C ASN A 134 14.67 0.12 38.66
N THR A 135 13.72 -0.79 38.46
CA THR A 135 13.89 -2.25 38.37
C THR A 135 14.15 -2.75 36.94
N GLY A 136 14.21 -1.87 35.94
CA GLY A 136 14.43 -2.21 34.53
C GLY A 136 13.18 -2.72 33.79
N ILE A 137 12.02 -2.79 34.46
CA ILE A 137 10.73 -3.17 33.88
C ILE A 137 10.09 -1.95 33.21
N ASP A 138 9.48 -2.14 32.04
CA ASP A 138 8.73 -1.09 31.33
C ASP A 138 7.66 -0.49 32.24
N LYS A 139 7.63 0.85 32.33
CA LYS A 139 6.75 1.58 33.26
C LYS A 139 5.26 1.47 32.88
N PHE A 140 4.98 1.20 31.61
CA PHE A 140 3.63 1.10 31.05
C PHE A 140 3.49 -0.19 30.25
N LEU A 141 2.44 -0.99 30.52
CA LEU A 141 2.22 -2.28 29.87
C LEU A 141 0.92 -2.32 29.07
N ALA A 142 -0.15 -1.72 29.60
CA ALA A 142 -1.46 -1.69 28.94
C ALA A 142 -1.65 -0.40 28.12
N LEU A 143 -1.17 0.73 28.62
CA LEU A 143 -1.27 2.04 27.98
C LEU A 143 -0.64 2.08 26.57
N PRO A 144 0.56 1.52 26.32
CA PRO A 144 1.16 1.56 24.99
C PRO A 144 0.34 0.82 23.94
N LYS A 145 -0.36 -0.26 24.33
CA LYS A 145 -1.22 -1.01 23.42
C LYS A 145 -2.37 -0.12 22.94
N LEU A 146 -3.06 0.52 23.88
CA LEU A 146 -4.17 1.42 23.56
C LEU A 146 -3.74 2.56 22.65
N ILE A 147 -2.66 3.26 23.01
CA ILE A 147 -2.21 4.44 22.28
C ILE A 147 -1.72 4.07 20.88
N LYS A 148 -0.99 2.96 20.71
CA LYS A 148 -0.57 2.49 19.38
C LYS A 148 -1.78 2.19 18.48
N CYS A 149 -2.81 1.54 19.01
CA CYS A 149 -4.03 1.26 18.25
C CYS A 149 -4.74 2.54 17.83
N VAL A 150 -4.78 3.51 18.72
CA VAL A 150 -5.42 4.80 18.47
C VAL A 150 -4.65 5.65 17.46
N LEU A 151 -3.31 5.70 17.56
CA LEU A 151 -2.46 6.40 16.60
C LEU A 151 -2.43 5.70 15.23
N ALA A 152 -2.77 4.41 15.16
CA ALA A 152 -2.95 3.69 13.90
C ALA A 152 -4.30 3.98 13.22
N LEU A 153 -5.21 4.73 13.85
CA LEU A 153 -6.45 5.16 13.19
C LEU A 153 -6.11 6.18 12.10
N SER A 154 -6.63 5.94 10.89
CA SER A 154 -6.43 6.86 9.76
C SER A 154 -6.94 8.26 10.10
N HIS A 155 -6.07 9.26 9.95
CA HIS A 155 -6.40 10.67 10.24
C HIS A 155 -7.18 11.36 9.11
N GLY A 156 -7.51 10.65 8.02
CA GLY A 156 -8.34 11.17 6.94
C GLY A 156 -8.47 10.20 5.78
N ASN A 157 -9.20 10.63 4.74
CA ASN A 157 -9.34 9.85 3.50
C ASN A 157 -8.17 10.05 2.53
N ALA A 158 -7.22 10.94 2.83
CA ALA A 158 -6.12 11.30 1.94
C ALA A 158 -5.28 10.09 1.49
N ASP A 159 -5.02 9.12 2.37
CA ASP A 159 -4.28 7.90 2.00
C ASP A 159 -5.11 6.99 1.06
N VAL A 160 -6.42 6.94 1.26
CA VAL A 160 -7.35 6.19 0.40
C VAL A 160 -7.45 6.88 -0.96
N GLU A 161 -7.57 8.20 -0.98
CA GLU A 161 -7.62 9.04 -2.18
C GLU A 161 -6.33 8.98 -2.99
N ARG A 162 -5.17 9.04 -2.32
CA ARG A 162 -3.87 8.78 -2.95
C ARG A 162 -3.84 7.39 -3.57
N GLY A 163 -4.40 6.40 -2.89
CA GLY A 163 -4.61 5.06 -3.43
C GLY A 163 -5.52 5.01 -4.65
N PHE A 164 -6.54 5.88 -4.74
CA PHE A 164 -7.39 6.00 -5.94
C PHE A 164 -6.65 6.65 -7.10
N SER A 165 -5.86 7.70 -6.87
CA SER A 165 -5.00 8.29 -7.91
C SER A 165 -3.98 7.29 -8.43
N GLU A 166 -3.41 6.46 -7.55
CA GLU A 166 -2.51 5.38 -7.96
C GLU A 166 -3.22 4.29 -8.76
N ASN A 167 -4.49 4.00 -8.44
CA ASN A 167 -5.31 3.07 -9.21
C ASN A 167 -5.75 3.65 -10.56
N ALA A 168 -5.87 4.97 -10.70
CA ALA A 168 -6.25 5.61 -11.96
C ALA A 168 -5.29 5.23 -13.11
N PHE A 169 -3.99 5.06 -12.80
CA PHE A 169 -3.00 4.57 -13.76
C PHE A 169 -3.21 3.11 -14.19
N LEU A 170 -3.80 2.27 -13.31
CA LEU A 170 -4.12 0.87 -13.60
C LEU A 170 -5.45 0.74 -14.36
N LEU A 171 -6.35 1.71 -14.19
CA LEU A 171 -7.72 1.71 -14.69
C LEU A 171 -7.92 2.50 -16.00
N THR A 172 -6.85 2.98 -16.66
CA THR A 172 -7.00 3.74 -17.91
C THR A 172 -7.75 2.96 -19.00
N ASN A 173 -8.46 3.68 -19.87
CA ASN A 173 -9.44 3.15 -20.84
C ASN A 173 -8.94 2.01 -21.76
N GLU A 174 -7.63 1.89 -21.97
CA GLU A 174 -7.02 0.82 -22.79
C GLU A 174 -6.62 -0.44 -21.98
N ARG A 175 -6.62 -0.38 -20.64
CA ARG A 175 -6.18 -1.47 -19.73
C ARG A 175 -7.32 -2.10 -18.92
N SER A 176 -8.57 -1.82 -19.26
CA SER A 176 -9.79 -2.22 -18.54
C SER A 176 -10.10 -3.73 -18.48
N LEU A 177 -9.16 -4.61 -18.84
CA LEU A 177 -9.33 -6.07 -18.81
C LEU A 177 -8.87 -6.74 -17.51
N LEU A 178 -8.34 -5.99 -16.54
CA LEU A 178 -7.93 -6.56 -15.26
C LEU A 178 -9.14 -6.76 -14.35
N SER A 179 -9.37 -8.01 -13.93
CA SER A 179 -10.37 -8.31 -12.90
C SER A 179 -10.04 -7.62 -11.58
N HIS A 180 -11.06 -7.39 -10.74
CA HIS A 180 -10.87 -6.83 -9.40
C HIS A 180 -9.82 -7.60 -8.57
N ALA A 181 -9.76 -8.91 -8.72
CA ALA A 181 -8.75 -9.75 -8.06
C ALA A 181 -7.32 -9.41 -8.52
N SER A 182 -7.11 -9.18 -9.82
CA SER A 182 -5.82 -8.77 -10.37
C SER A 182 -5.40 -7.38 -9.90
N ILE A 183 -6.34 -6.43 -9.82
CA ILE A 183 -6.07 -5.08 -9.31
C ILE A 183 -5.68 -5.13 -7.83
N ASN A 184 -6.43 -5.87 -7.02
CA ASN A 184 -6.13 -6.06 -5.60
C ASN A 184 -4.79 -6.76 -5.38
N GLY A 185 -4.47 -7.78 -6.19
CA GLY A 185 -3.18 -8.47 -6.14
C GLY A 185 -1.99 -7.57 -6.51
N LEU A 186 -2.13 -6.77 -7.57
CA LEU A 186 -1.11 -5.79 -7.97
C LEU A 186 -0.90 -4.72 -6.90
N ARG A 187 -1.99 -4.24 -6.28
CA ARG A 187 -1.94 -3.26 -5.20
C ARG A 187 -1.27 -3.81 -3.96
N ALA A 188 -1.70 -4.98 -3.48
CA ALA A 188 -1.08 -5.65 -2.33
C ALA A 188 0.41 -5.91 -2.55
N THR A 189 0.81 -6.29 -3.76
CA THR A 189 2.22 -6.48 -4.12
C THR A 189 2.98 -5.16 -4.09
N ARG A 190 2.45 -4.10 -4.71
CA ARG A 190 3.07 -2.77 -4.75
C ARG A 190 3.22 -2.18 -3.34
N ASP A 191 2.17 -2.27 -2.53
CA ASP A 191 2.16 -1.78 -1.15
C ASP A 191 3.16 -2.57 -0.30
N GLY A 192 3.22 -3.90 -0.48
CA GLY A 192 4.26 -4.74 0.14
C GLY A 192 5.67 -4.32 -0.24
N VAL A 193 5.95 -4.06 -1.52
CA VAL A 193 7.27 -3.56 -1.97
C VAL A 193 7.58 -2.19 -1.39
N LYS A 194 6.61 -1.28 -1.33
CA LYS A 194 6.80 0.05 -0.73
C LYS A 194 7.12 -0.06 0.77
N PHE A 195 6.36 -0.88 1.50
CA PHE A 195 6.44 -0.99 2.96
C PHE A 195 7.66 -1.80 3.42
N PHE A 196 7.93 -2.94 2.80
CA PHE A 196 9.03 -3.84 3.19
C PHE A 196 10.32 -3.62 2.39
N GLY A 197 10.25 -3.00 1.20
CA GLY A 197 11.39 -2.78 0.32
C GLY A 197 12.18 -1.49 0.58
N ASN A 198 11.99 -0.82 1.73
CA ASN A 198 12.57 0.51 2.03
C ASN A 198 12.31 1.56 0.95
N GLY A 199 11.15 1.52 0.28
CA GLY A 199 10.83 2.41 -0.84
C GLY A 199 11.67 2.21 -2.10
N LYS A 200 12.60 1.24 -2.13
CA LYS A 200 13.33 0.88 -3.35
C LYS A 200 12.44 -0.06 -4.15
N GLN A 201 11.90 0.44 -5.25
CA GLN A 201 11.38 -0.45 -6.28
C GLN A 201 12.52 -1.40 -6.65
N GLN A 202 12.37 -2.69 -6.37
CA GLN A 202 13.24 -3.68 -7.00
C GLN A 202 12.86 -3.71 -8.48
N GLU A 203 13.29 -2.70 -9.24
CA GLU A 203 13.34 -2.74 -10.69
C GLU A 203 14.42 -3.75 -11.10
N LYS A 204 14.21 -5.03 -10.79
CA LYS A 204 14.49 -6.03 -11.81
C LYS A 204 13.26 -6.07 -12.71
N LEU A 205 13.06 -4.99 -13.46
CA LEU A 205 12.29 -5.05 -14.69
C LEU A 205 12.86 -6.25 -15.46
N LEU A 206 12.06 -7.31 -15.61
CA LEU A 206 12.34 -8.38 -16.55
C LEU A 206 12.47 -7.70 -17.91
N THR A 207 13.71 -7.39 -18.29
CA THR A 207 13.99 -6.54 -19.44
C THR A 207 13.35 -7.22 -20.64
N LYS A 208 12.65 -6.47 -21.50
CA LYS A 208 12.01 -6.98 -22.73
C LYS A 208 12.95 -7.91 -23.51
N LYS A 209 14.27 -7.63 -23.46
CA LYS A 209 15.35 -8.48 -23.96
C LYS A 209 15.36 -9.91 -23.38
N ARG A 210 15.25 -10.11 -22.07
CA ARG A 210 15.25 -11.45 -21.44
C ARG A 210 14.05 -12.29 -21.87
N ILE A 211 12.87 -11.69 -21.93
CA ILE A 211 11.65 -12.38 -22.37
C ILE A 211 11.78 -12.77 -23.84
N LEU A 212 12.28 -11.85 -24.69
CA LEU A 212 12.51 -12.13 -26.10
C LEU A 212 13.52 -13.27 -26.29
N THR A 213 14.64 -13.26 -25.54
CA THR A 213 15.68 -14.29 -25.65
C THR A 213 15.20 -15.66 -25.15
N GLU A 214 14.40 -15.71 -24.08
CA GLU A 214 13.84 -16.97 -23.57
C GLU A 214 12.78 -17.52 -24.55
N GLN A 215 11.95 -16.66 -25.15
CA GLN A 215 11.00 -17.06 -26.18
C GLN A 215 11.69 -17.57 -27.45
N GLN A 216 12.75 -16.89 -27.90
CA GLN A 216 13.57 -17.32 -29.04
C GLN A 216 14.22 -18.68 -28.78
N LEU A 217 14.86 -18.86 -27.63
CA LEU A 217 15.47 -20.13 -27.25
C LEU A 217 14.44 -21.27 -27.20
N THR A 218 13.26 -21.00 -26.66
CA THR A 218 12.18 -21.99 -26.60
C THR A 218 11.71 -22.37 -28.00
N ASN A 219 11.49 -21.39 -28.88
CA ASN A 219 11.08 -21.63 -30.26
C ASN A 219 12.13 -22.42 -31.06
N ASP A 220 13.42 -22.15 -30.87
CA ASP A 220 14.50 -22.87 -31.53
C ASP A 220 14.60 -24.32 -31.05
N LEU A 221 14.42 -24.56 -29.75
CA LEU A 221 14.34 -25.92 -29.20
C LEU A 221 13.15 -26.70 -29.78
N TYR A 222 11.97 -26.08 -29.92
CA TYR A 222 10.81 -26.73 -30.54
C TYR A 222 11.04 -27.05 -32.02
N LYS A 223 11.65 -26.14 -32.79
CA LYS A 223 12.01 -26.40 -34.20
C LYS A 223 12.99 -27.57 -34.32
N ASN A 224 13.99 -27.63 -33.46
CA ASN A 224 14.96 -28.72 -33.44
C ASN A 224 14.30 -30.07 -33.11
N LEU A 225 13.36 -30.10 -32.15
CA LEU A 225 12.61 -31.33 -31.83
C LEU A 225 11.78 -31.82 -33.01
N ILE A 226 11.08 -30.92 -33.71
CA ILE A 226 10.30 -31.27 -34.90
C ILE A 226 11.22 -31.82 -36.00
N HIS A 227 12.40 -31.23 -36.18
CA HIS A 227 13.37 -31.70 -37.17
C HIS A 227 13.90 -33.11 -36.85
N ILE A 228 14.29 -33.36 -35.59
CA ILE A 228 14.77 -34.66 -35.13
C ILE A 228 13.67 -35.72 -35.29
N GLN A 229 12.42 -35.40 -34.95
CA GLN A 229 11.31 -36.32 -35.14
C GLN A 229 11.14 -36.72 -36.62
N LYS A 230 11.21 -35.74 -37.53
CA LYS A 230 11.13 -35.99 -38.97
C LYS A 230 12.27 -36.87 -39.48
N MET A 231 13.48 -36.67 -38.96
CA MET A 231 14.66 -37.50 -39.31
C MET A 231 14.53 -38.93 -38.79
N ILE A 232 13.98 -39.12 -37.59
CA ILE A 232 13.66 -40.44 -37.04
C ILE A 232 12.61 -41.13 -37.91
N ASP A 233 11.53 -40.43 -38.26
CA ASP A 233 10.47 -40.99 -39.11
C ASP A 233 11.04 -41.41 -40.48
N GLU A 234 11.87 -40.57 -41.11
CA GLU A 234 12.54 -40.90 -42.37
C GLU A 234 13.48 -42.11 -42.22
N GLY A 235 14.27 -42.16 -41.15
CA GLY A 235 15.13 -43.30 -40.82
C GLY A 235 14.34 -44.60 -40.65
N THR A 236 13.18 -44.53 -39.99
CA THR A 236 12.31 -45.71 -39.80
C THR A 236 11.68 -46.19 -41.11
N GLU A 237 11.29 -45.28 -42.00
CA GLU A 237 10.77 -45.63 -43.32
C GLU A 237 11.86 -46.23 -44.22
N ARG A 238 13.09 -45.69 -44.18
CA ARG A 238 14.24 -46.29 -44.88
C ARG A 238 14.54 -47.69 -44.34
N LEU A 239 14.50 -47.88 -43.03
CA LEU A 239 14.69 -49.19 -42.39
C LEU A 239 13.60 -50.19 -42.81
N ARG A 240 12.33 -49.77 -42.85
CA ARG A 240 11.22 -50.61 -43.33
C ARG A 240 11.43 -51.05 -44.78
N LYS A 241 11.81 -50.13 -45.67
CA LYS A 241 12.08 -50.43 -47.09
C LYS A 241 13.29 -51.37 -47.25
N ALA A 242 14.37 -51.13 -46.52
CA ALA A 242 15.59 -51.95 -46.58
C ALA A 242 15.38 -53.38 -46.05
N ILE A 243 14.54 -53.54 -45.01
CA ILE A 243 14.12 -54.87 -44.53
C ILE A 243 13.32 -55.62 -45.61
N LEU A 244 12.43 -54.93 -46.32
CA LEU A 244 11.64 -55.53 -47.41
C LEU A 244 12.51 -55.91 -48.61
N SER A 245 13.52 -55.10 -48.95
CA SER A 245 14.45 -55.37 -50.05
C SER A 245 15.62 -56.30 -49.68
N LYS A 246 15.76 -56.67 -48.39
CA LYS A 246 16.89 -57.45 -47.84
C LYS A 246 18.26 -56.80 -48.10
N ASP A 247 18.33 -55.47 -48.15
CA ASP A 247 19.58 -54.73 -48.29
C ASP A 247 20.22 -54.51 -46.91
N PHE A 248 21.20 -55.35 -46.57
CA PHE A 248 21.87 -55.33 -45.27
C PHE A 248 22.74 -54.08 -45.05
N GLN A 249 23.21 -53.42 -46.11
CA GLN A 249 24.01 -52.19 -45.97
C GLN A 249 23.11 -51.02 -45.59
N ASP A 250 21.96 -50.89 -46.24
CA ASP A 250 20.99 -49.83 -45.94
C ASP A 250 20.34 -49.99 -44.55
N ILE A 251 20.17 -51.22 -44.07
CA ILE A 251 19.74 -51.48 -42.68
C ILE A 251 20.76 -50.92 -41.67
N GLY A 252 22.06 -51.15 -41.91
CA GLY A 252 23.13 -50.64 -41.05
C GLY A 252 23.17 -49.12 -41.01
N ILE A 253 23.02 -48.47 -42.17
CA ILE A 253 22.99 -47.00 -42.29
C ILE A 253 21.77 -46.43 -41.57
N ALA A 254 20.59 -47.03 -41.74
CA ALA A 254 19.36 -46.59 -41.08
C ALA A 254 19.42 -46.76 -39.55
N GLN A 255 19.99 -47.86 -39.05
CA GLN A 255 20.19 -48.07 -37.60
C GLN A 255 21.16 -47.04 -37.00
N LEU A 256 22.27 -46.74 -37.67
CA LEU A 256 23.22 -45.73 -37.22
C LEU A 256 22.59 -44.33 -37.16
N LEU A 257 21.79 -43.97 -38.16
CA LEU A 257 21.08 -42.68 -38.22
C LEU A 257 20.06 -42.54 -37.08
N ILE A 258 19.26 -43.58 -36.81
CA ILE A 258 18.31 -43.60 -35.69
C ILE A 258 19.05 -43.52 -34.35
N GLN A 259 20.19 -44.21 -34.22
CA GLN A 259 20.97 -44.21 -32.98
C GLN A 259 21.62 -42.85 -32.69
N ASP A 260 22.12 -42.15 -33.70
CA ASP A 260 22.70 -40.81 -33.55
C ASP A 260 21.63 -39.77 -33.18
N GLU A 261 20.47 -39.81 -33.84
CA GLU A 261 19.36 -38.90 -33.54
C GLU A 261 18.75 -39.15 -32.14
N ASN A 262 18.66 -40.41 -31.70
CA ASN A 262 18.24 -40.72 -30.33
C ASN A 262 19.20 -40.18 -29.26
N LYS A 263 20.52 -40.15 -29.54
CA LYS A 263 21.50 -39.52 -28.64
C LYS A 263 21.29 -38.00 -28.56
N LYS A 264 21.05 -37.33 -29.70
CA LYS A 264 20.75 -35.89 -29.73
C LYS A 264 19.47 -35.57 -28.98
N LEU A 265 18.43 -36.38 -29.14
CA LEU A 265 17.16 -36.25 -28.43
C LEU A 265 17.32 -36.38 -26.90
N ALA A 266 18.16 -37.32 -26.44
CA ALA A 266 18.47 -37.47 -25.02
C ALA A 266 19.16 -36.23 -24.42
N ILE A 267 20.09 -35.61 -25.17
CA ILE A 267 20.78 -34.39 -24.74
C ILE A 267 19.80 -33.21 -24.62
N ILE A 268 18.93 -33.02 -25.60
CA ILE A 268 17.94 -31.93 -25.61
C ILE A 268 16.93 -32.11 -24.46
N ASN A 269 16.44 -33.33 -24.24
CA ASN A 269 15.52 -33.61 -23.12
C ASN A 269 16.17 -33.34 -21.75
N LYS A 270 17.46 -33.64 -21.60
CA LYS A 270 18.21 -33.28 -20.40
C LYS A 270 18.29 -31.76 -20.21
N GLN A 271 18.53 -31.00 -21.28
CA GLN A 271 18.56 -29.54 -21.23
C GLN A 271 17.20 -28.94 -20.87
N ILE A 272 16.10 -29.49 -21.39
CA ILE A 272 14.72 -29.07 -21.05
C ILE A 272 14.43 -29.35 -19.57
N SER A 273 14.81 -30.51 -19.05
CA SER A 273 14.65 -30.85 -17.64
C SER A 273 15.41 -29.88 -16.73
N ILE A 274 16.66 -29.56 -17.06
CA ILE A 274 17.48 -28.57 -16.32
C ILE A 274 16.82 -27.18 -16.35
N ASN A 275 16.34 -26.72 -17.51
CA ASN A 275 15.69 -25.41 -17.63
C ASN A 275 14.38 -25.35 -16.82
N ASN A 276 13.60 -26.43 -16.79
CA ASN A 276 12.38 -26.53 -16.00
C ASN A 276 12.67 -26.54 -14.49
N GLU A 277 13.72 -27.23 -14.05
CA GLU A 277 14.17 -27.22 -12.66
C GLU A 277 14.65 -25.84 -12.22
N GLN A 278 15.46 -25.17 -13.05
CA GLN A 278 15.90 -23.79 -12.79
C GLN A 278 14.73 -22.80 -12.74
N SER A 279 13.72 -22.96 -13.61
CA SER A 279 12.48 -22.18 -13.58
C SER A 279 11.68 -22.42 -12.30
N ASN A 280 11.57 -23.68 -11.87
CA ASN A 280 10.86 -24.04 -10.64
C ASN A 280 11.59 -23.59 -9.37
N GLN A 281 12.93 -23.65 -9.34
CA GLN A 281 13.73 -23.11 -8.25
C GLN A 281 13.62 -21.59 -8.18
N SER A 282 13.57 -20.90 -9.32
CA SER A 282 13.35 -19.46 -9.40
C SER A 282 11.96 -19.08 -8.85
N ARG A 283 10.92 -19.85 -9.17
CA ARG A 283 9.57 -19.69 -8.61
C ARG A 283 9.51 -19.97 -7.10
N LYS A 284 10.27 -20.95 -6.59
CA LYS A 284 10.34 -21.25 -5.15
C LYS A 284 11.09 -20.18 -4.36
N LYS A 285 12.13 -19.57 -4.95
CA LYS A 285 12.86 -18.43 -4.34
C LYS A 285 12.04 -17.13 -4.32
N GLN A 286 10.99 -17.01 -5.13
CA GLN A 286 10.03 -15.89 -5.08
C GLN A 286 8.89 -16.09 -4.06
N LYS A 287 8.77 -17.29 -3.46
CA LYS A 287 7.76 -17.63 -2.44
C LYS A 287 8.29 -17.59 -1.00
N LYS A 288 9.58 -17.29 -0.80
CA LYS A 288 10.22 -17.04 0.50
C LYS A 288 10.60 -15.57 0.56
#